data_AF-A0A315D4W9-F1
#
_entry.id   AF-A0A315D4W9-F1
#
_cell.length_a   1.000
_cell.length_b   1.000
_cell.length_c   1.000
_cell.angle_alpha   90.00
_cell.angle_beta   90.00
_cell.angle_gamma   90.00
#
_symmetry.space_group_name_H-M   'P 1'
#
loop_
_entity.id
_entity.type
_entity.pdbx_description
1 polymer ?
#
loop_
_entity_poly.entity_id
_entity_poly.type
_entity_poly.pdbx_seq_one_letter_code
_entity_poly.pdbx_strand_id
1 'polypeptide(L)'
;MSQMLDLDDFPIGTLARTPSGRIGVVIKHKGAASKQDHFQRLVLHFSADPHDSVTLQPNMLEPITSRTCGRALTAKAREFWASEDGERLMQKMRHRQQFTRADRDTLERVMCGEPYRSGVTHQALQKHHKTGQLTPHPSHTL
;
A
#
# COMPACT_ATOMS: atom_id res chain seq x y z
N MET A 1 -25.94 11.35 -15.47
CA MET A 1 -26.56 10.37 -14.56
C MET A 1 -25.45 9.81 -13.69
N SER A 2 -25.59 9.84 -12.36
CA SER A 2 -24.64 9.16 -11.48
C SER A 2 -24.89 7.66 -11.61
N GLN A 3 -23.92 6.90 -12.11
CA GLN A 3 -24.01 5.44 -12.03
C GLN A 3 -24.07 5.06 -10.55
N MET A 4 -25.05 4.23 -10.19
CA MET A 4 -25.13 3.68 -8.85
C MET A 4 -24.09 2.58 -8.76
N LEU A 5 -22.99 2.87 -8.04
CA LEU A 5 -21.91 1.91 -7.84
C LEU A 5 -22.42 0.69 -7.07
N ASP A 6 -21.91 -0.50 -7.40
CA ASP A 6 -22.16 -1.75 -6.66
C ASP A 6 -20.83 -2.49 -6.39
N LEU A 7 -20.88 -3.72 -5.85
CA LEU A 7 -19.70 -4.49 -5.49
C LEU A 7 -18.72 -4.75 -6.66
N ASP A 8 -19.23 -4.84 -7.90
CA ASP A 8 -18.41 -5.07 -9.09
C ASP A 8 -17.49 -3.87 -9.43
N ASP A 9 -17.85 -2.65 -9.02
CA ASP A 9 -16.99 -1.46 -9.12
C ASP A 9 -15.83 -1.47 -8.10
N PHE A 10 -15.87 -2.39 -7.12
CA PHE A 10 -14.91 -2.51 -6.04
C PHE A 10 -14.35 -3.95 -5.87
N PRO A 11 -13.64 -4.53 -6.87
CA PRO A 11 -13.10 -5.88 -6.74
C PRO A 11 -12.15 -6.02 -5.54
N ILE A 12 -12.12 -7.20 -4.92
CA ILE A 12 -11.25 -7.49 -3.77
C ILE A 12 -9.77 -7.36 -4.19
N GLY A 13 -9.03 -6.53 -3.47
CA GLY A 13 -7.65 -6.13 -3.79
C GLY A 13 -7.54 -4.75 -4.41
N THR A 14 -8.63 -4.11 -4.87
CA THR A 14 -8.55 -2.74 -5.39
C THR A 14 -8.53 -1.70 -4.28
N LEU A 15 -8.17 -0.46 -4.63
CA LEU A 15 -8.17 0.69 -3.73
C LEU A 15 -9.48 1.48 -3.87
N ALA A 16 -10.00 1.95 -2.74
CA ALA A 16 -11.14 2.86 -2.70
C ALA A 16 -10.91 3.98 -1.67
N ARG A 17 -11.53 5.13 -1.91
CA ARG A 17 -11.47 6.29 -1.03
C ARG A 17 -12.80 6.50 -0.31
N THR A 18 -12.72 6.78 1.00
CA THR A 18 -13.89 7.07 1.85
C THR A 18 -14.33 8.54 1.76
N PRO A 19 -15.53 8.90 2.27
CA PRO A 19 -15.96 10.30 2.38
C PRO A 19 -15.05 11.14 3.27
N SER A 20 -14.39 10.52 4.26
CA SER A 20 -13.35 11.15 5.09
C SER A 20 -12.01 11.34 4.37
N GLY A 21 -11.91 10.94 3.10
CA GLY A 21 -10.73 11.10 2.26
C GLY A 21 -9.64 10.03 2.44
N ARG A 22 -9.76 9.13 3.43
CA ARG A 22 -8.83 7.99 3.63
C ARG A 22 -8.92 7.02 2.46
N ILE A 23 -7.79 6.40 2.12
CA ILE A 23 -7.69 5.39 1.06
C ILE A 23 -7.44 4.03 1.70
N GLY A 24 -8.24 3.03 1.32
CA GLY A 24 -8.17 1.67 1.85
C GLY A 24 -8.19 0.61 0.74
N VAL A 25 -7.66 -0.56 1.03
CA VAL A 25 -7.78 -1.75 0.15
C VAL A 25 -9.08 -2.47 0.45
N VAL A 26 -9.83 -2.86 -0.59
CA VAL A 26 -11.01 -3.72 -0.48
C VAL A 26 -10.58 -5.13 -0.11
N ILE A 27 -10.85 -5.57 1.13
CA ILE A 27 -10.45 -6.90 1.61
C ILE A 27 -11.58 -7.93 1.62
N LYS A 28 -12.84 -7.48 1.60
CA LYS A 28 -14.01 -8.37 1.66
C LYS A 28 -15.29 -7.67 1.21
N HIS A 29 -16.12 -8.38 0.45
CA HIS A 29 -17.53 -8.04 0.24
C HIS A 29 -18.44 -8.65 1.32
N LYS A 30 -19.54 -7.97 1.63
CA LYS A 30 -20.64 -8.43 2.48
C LYS A 30 -21.95 -8.18 1.75
N GLY A 31 -22.72 -9.23 1.50
CA GLY A 31 -24.10 -9.10 1.04
C GLY A 31 -25.02 -8.52 2.13
N ALA A 32 -26.31 -8.45 1.82
CA ALA A 32 -27.39 -8.09 2.74
C ALA A 32 -27.25 -8.80 4.11
N ALA A 33 -27.30 -8.05 5.22
CA ALA A 33 -27.14 -8.63 6.55
C ALA A 33 -28.42 -9.32 7.05
N SER A 34 -29.59 -8.98 6.50
CA SER A 34 -30.87 -9.59 6.85
C SER A 34 -31.94 -9.38 5.76
N LYS A 35 -33.12 -9.98 5.96
CA LYS A 35 -34.33 -9.72 5.14
C LYS A 35 -34.86 -8.27 5.22
N GLN A 36 -34.35 -7.44 6.13
CA GLN A 36 -34.73 -6.04 6.29
C GLN A 36 -33.59 -5.08 5.91
N ASP A 37 -32.37 -5.60 5.74
CA ASP A 37 -31.16 -4.84 5.40
C ASP A 37 -30.56 -5.40 4.11
N HIS A 38 -31.15 -5.00 2.98
CA HIS A 38 -30.74 -5.45 1.64
C HIS A 38 -29.44 -4.82 1.15
N PHE A 39 -28.84 -3.89 1.90
CA PHE A 39 -27.68 -3.13 1.43
C PHE A 39 -26.40 -3.97 1.39
N GLN A 40 -25.86 -4.12 0.18
CA GLN A 40 -24.52 -4.64 -0.04
C GLN A 40 -23.48 -3.66 0.53
N ARG A 41 -22.41 -4.20 1.10
CA ARG A 41 -21.33 -3.41 1.72
C ARG A 41 -19.98 -4.05 1.43
N LEU A 42 -18.92 -3.25 1.45
CA LEU A 42 -17.55 -3.74 1.40
C LEU A 42 -16.76 -3.30 2.64
N VAL A 43 -15.75 -4.10 2.96
CA VAL A 43 -14.80 -3.86 4.04
C VAL A 43 -13.52 -3.31 3.44
N LEU A 44 -13.21 -2.06 3.79
CA LEU A 44 -11.92 -1.42 3.49
C LEU A 44 -10.98 -1.58 4.67
N HIS A 45 -9.69 -1.75 4.38
CA HIS A 45 -8.62 -1.83 5.36
C HIS A 45 -7.54 -0.79 5.05
N PHE A 46 -7.09 -0.07 6.06
CA PHE A 46 -6.30 1.16 5.87
C PHE A 46 -4.84 1.04 6.29
N SER A 47 -4.54 0.23 7.30
CA SER A 47 -3.20 0.10 7.87
C SER A 47 -2.90 -1.37 8.20
N ALA A 48 -1.78 -1.60 8.87
CA ALA A 48 -1.36 -2.94 9.30
C ALA A 48 -1.95 -3.36 10.65
N ASP A 49 -2.73 -2.49 11.31
CA ASP A 49 -3.53 -2.86 12.46
C ASP A 49 -4.81 -3.58 11.99
N PRO A 50 -5.08 -4.83 12.42
CA PRO A 50 -6.20 -5.62 11.93
C PRO A 50 -7.60 -5.06 12.29
N HIS A 51 -7.69 -4.09 13.19
CA HIS A 51 -8.94 -3.43 13.59
C HIS A 51 -9.21 -2.14 12.81
N ASP A 52 -8.19 -1.51 12.19
CA ASP A 52 -8.31 -0.33 11.32
C ASP A 52 -8.95 -0.69 9.96
N SER A 53 -10.26 -0.97 10.03
CA SER A 53 -11.13 -1.28 8.90
C SER A 53 -12.48 -0.61 9.05
N VAL A 54 -13.15 -0.34 7.93
CA VAL A 54 -14.52 0.18 7.93
C VAL A 54 -15.39 -0.67 6.99
N THR A 55 -16.67 -0.82 7.33
CA THR A 55 -17.66 -1.43 6.43
C THR A 55 -18.58 -0.33 5.90
N LEU A 56 -18.59 -0.10 4.58
CA LEU A 56 -19.37 0.96 3.92
C LEU A 56 -20.14 0.42 2.70
N GLN A 57 -21.20 1.11 2.29
CA GLN A 57 -21.90 0.82 1.04
C GLN A 57 -21.09 1.33 -0.18
N PRO A 58 -21.19 0.69 -1.36
CA PRO A 58 -20.50 1.11 -2.58
C PRO A 58 -20.73 2.58 -2.96
N ASN A 59 -21.97 3.06 -2.83
CA ASN A 59 -22.37 4.45 -3.12
C ASN A 59 -21.74 5.51 -2.20
N MET A 60 -21.08 5.11 -1.10
CA MET A 60 -20.35 6.00 -0.19
C MET A 60 -18.86 6.14 -0.57
N LEU A 61 -18.39 5.49 -1.64
CA LEU A 61 -16.97 5.34 -1.94
C LEU A 61 -16.61 5.87 -3.34
N GLU A 62 -15.40 6.38 -3.49
CA GLU A 62 -14.79 6.72 -4.78
C GLU A 62 -13.81 5.58 -5.15
N PRO A 63 -14.06 4.78 -6.21
CA PRO A 63 -13.14 3.73 -6.65
C PRO A 63 -11.88 4.37 -7.24
N ILE A 64 -10.71 3.83 -6.87
CA ILE A 64 -9.42 4.30 -7.40
C ILE A 64 -9.07 3.46 -8.62
N THR A 65 -9.53 3.95 -9.77
CA THR A 65 -9.29 3.38 -11.10
C THR A 65 -8.15 4.12 -11.79
N SER A 66 -7.70 3.63 -12.95
CA SER A 66 -6.74 4.35 -13.82
C SER A 66 -7.17 5.76 -14.21
N ARG A 67 -8.47 6.10 -14.12
CA ARG A 67 -9.01 7.45 -14.39
C ARG A 67 -8.98 8.37 -13.16
N THR A 68 -9.16 7.83 -11.96
CA THR A 68 -9.27 8.59 -10.71
C THR A 68 -7.97 8.59 -9.89
N CYS A 69 -7.05 7.66 -10.13
CA CYS A 69 -5.80 7.52 -9.38
C CYS A 69 -4.93 8.78 -9.39
N GLY A 70 -4.89 9.53 -10.50
CA GLY A 70 -4.12 10.78 -10.60
C GLY A 70 -4.61 11.91 -9.69
N ARG A 71 -5.87 11.86 -9.26
CA ARG A 71 -6.48 12.79 -8.27
C ARG A 71 -6.39 12.25 -6.84
N ALA A 72 -6.56 10.93 -6.68
CA ALA A 72 -6.63 10.29 -5.37
C ALA A 72 -5.24 10.01 -4.75
N LEU A 73 -4.22 9.73 -5.58
CA LEU A 73 -2.91 9.27 -5.15
C LEU A 73 -1.77 10.17 -5.66
N THR A 74 -0.75 10.37 -4.82
CA THR A 74 0.51 11.01 -5.23
C THR A 74 1.19 10.21 -6.35
N ALA A 75 2.14 10.82 -7.08
CA ALA A 75 2.92 10.08 -8.10
C ALA A 75 3.62 8.85 -7.50
N LYS A 76 4.25 9.00 -6.32
CA LYS A 76 4.95 7.91 -5.63
C LYS A 76 4.01 6.82 -5.12
N ALA A 77 2.83 7.17 -4.61
CA ALA A 77 1.83 6.16 -4.22
C ALA A 77 1.30 5.38 -5.43
N ARG A 78 1.11 6.04 -6.59
CA ARG A 78 0.73 5.37 -7.85
C ARG A 78 1.81 4.41 -8.34
N GLU A 79 3.07 4.85 -8.34
CA GLU A 79 4.22 4.01 -8.71
C GLU A 79 4.34 2.78 -7.77
N PHE A 80 4.17 2.98 -6.46
CA PHE A 80 4.21 1.88 -5.49
C PHE A 80 3.08 0.88 -5.68
N TRP A 81 1.82 1.33 -5.82
CA TRP A 81 0.69 0.43 -5.99
C TRP A 81 0.66 -0.26 -7.36
N ALA A 82 1.49 0.17 -8.31
CA ALA A 82 1.73 -0.51 -9.58
C ALA A 82 2.97 -1.44 -9.57
N SER A 83 3.71 -1.53 -8.44
CA SER A 83 4.91 -2.37 -8.32
C SER A 83 4.60 -3.74 -7.70
N GLU A 84 5.53 -4.69 -7.85
CA GLU A 84 5.45 -6.01 -7.21
C GLU A 84 5.37 -5.93 -5.69
N ASP A 85 6.02 -4.94 -5.06
CA ASP A 85 5.91 -4.70 -3.61
C ASP A 85 4.50 -4.24 -3.20
N GLY A 86 3.86 -3.41 -4.04
CA GLY A 86 2.47 -3.00 -3.86
C GLY A 86 1.51 -4.18 -3.96
N GLU A 87 1.63 -5.00 -5.01
CA GLU A 87 0.80 -6.20 -5.19
C GLU A 87 1.01 -7.22 -4.06
N ARG A 88 2.26 -7.45 -3.64
CA ARG A 88 2.63 -8.28 -2.47
C ARG A 88 1.98 -7.76 -1.19
N LEU A 89 1.93 -6.44 -0.99
CA LEU A 89 1.29 -5.83 0.18
C LEU A 89 -0.24 -5.96 0.12
N MET A 90 -0.86 -5.72 -1.05
CA MET A 90 -2.29 -5.96 -1.28
C MET A 90 -2.65 -7.44 -1.09
N GLN A 91 -1.78 -8.37 -1.51
CA GLN A 91 -1.94 -9.81 -1.27
C GLN A 91 -1.94 -10.14 0.23
N LYS A 92 -1.00 -9.57 1.01
CA LYS A 92 -1.01 -9.70 2.48
C LYS A 92 -2.31 -9.18 3.10
N MET A 93 -2.80 -8.02 2.66
CA MET A 93 -4.06 -7.43 3.15
C MET A 93 -5.27 -8.33 2.84
N ARG A 94 -5.38 -8.80 1.59
CA ARG A 94 -6.45 -9.73 1.14
C ARG A 94 -6.49 -11.03 1.97
N HIS A 95 -5.33 -11.64 2.17
CA HIS A 95 -5.22 -12.91 2.91
C HIS A 95 -5.09 -12.77 4.43
N ARG A 96 -5.16 -11.54 4.97
CA ARG A 96 -4.95 -11.23 6.41
C ARG A 96 -3.65 -11.84 6.97
N GLN A 97 -2.60 -11.82 6.17
CA GLN A 97 -1.28 -12.30 6.59
C GLN A 97 -0.66 -11.37 7.63
N GLN A 98 0.32 -11.86 8.40
CA GLN A 98 1.02 -11.04 9.36
C GLN A 98 1.92 -10.00 8.67
N PHE A 99 1.83 -8.74 9.12
CA PHE A 99 2.65 -7.64 8.63
C PHE A 99 3.93 -7.53 9.46
N THR A 100 5.07 -7.67 8.79
CA THR A 100 6.38 -7.31 9.37
C THR A 100 6.42 -5.81 9.63
N ARG A 101 7.31 -5.34 10.51
CA ARG A 101 7.48 -3.90 10.80
C ARG A 101 7.66 -3.08 9.51
N ALA A 102 8.50 -3.56 8.59
CA ALA A 102 8.74 -2.90 7.30
C ALA A 102 7.47 -2.81 6.43
N ASP A 103 6.60 -3.84 6.43
CA ASP A 103 5.31 -3.76 5.73
C ASP A 103 4.39 -2.69 6.36
N ARG A 104 4.42 -2.49 7.70
CA ARG A 104 3.62 -1.46 8.39
C ARG A 104 4.12 -0.06 8.06
N ASP A 105 5.43 0.16 8.23
CA ASP A 105 6.14 1.37 7.84
C ASP A 105 5.83 1.75 6.38
N THR A 106 5.82 0.76 5.48
CA THR A 106 5.52 0.98 4.06
C THR A 106 4.07 1.38 3.86
N LEU A 107 3.13 0.63 4.45
CA LEU A 107 1.69 0.87 4.31
C LEU A 107 1.28 2.25 4.84
N GLU A 108 1.80 2.65 6.00
CA GLU A 108 1.58 3.98 6.57
C GLU A 108 2.05 5.09 5.60
N ARG A 109 3.25 4.95 5.02
CA ARG A 109 3.84 5.91 4.08
C ARG A 109 3.14 6.02 2.73
N VAL A 110 2.38 5.00 2.30
CA VAL A 110 1.68 4.99 0.99
C VAL A 110 0.17 5.22 1.10
N MET A 111 -0.40 5.08 2.31
CA MET A 111 -1.82 5.31 2.59
C MET A 111 -2.09 6.65 3.26
N CYS A 112 -1.17 7.15 4.11
CA CYS A 112 -1.18 8.55 4.53
C CYS A 112 -0.64 9.39 3.37
N GLY A 113 -1.43 10.36 2.89
CA GLY A 113 -1.11 11.18 1.70
C GLY A 113 0.05 12.16 1.84
N GLU A 114 0.93 11.97 2.82
CA GLU A 114 2.18 12.73 2.99
C GLU A 114 3.21 12.31 1.92
N PRO A 115 4.05 13.23 1.42
CA PRO A 115 5.05 12.90 0.43
C PRO A 115 6.16 12.03 1.04
N TYR A 116 6.27 10.78 0.58
CA TYR A 116 7.39 9.88 0.90
C TYR A 116 8.74 10.59 0.67
N ARG A 117 9.39 11.00 1.77
CA ARG A 117 10.83 11.29 1.74
C ARG A 117 11.57 9.95 1.77
N SER A 118 12.36 9.70 0.73
CA SER A 118 13.22 8.53 0.61
C SER A 118 14.27 8.51 1.71
N GLY A 119 13.93 7.87 2.84
CA GLY A 119 14.87 7.51 3.88
C GLY A 119 15.73 6.35 3.39
N VAL A 120 16.90 6.66 2.83
CA VAL A 120 17.87 5.67 2.36
C VAL A 120 18.41 4.86 3.55
N THR A 121 18.14 3.55 3.57
CA THR A 121 18.84 2.59 4.44
C THR A 121 19.29 1.36 3.67
N HIS A 122 20.22 1.56 2.73
CA HIS A 122 21.10 0.50 2.25
C HIS A 122 22.28 0.31 3.22
N GLN A 123 22.04 -0.46 4.29
CA GLN A 123 23.06 -1.14 5.11
C GLN A 123 22.44 -2.45 5.61
N ALA A 124 23.09 -3.62 5.55
CA ALA A 124 24.45 -3.93 5.09
C ALA A 124 24.54 -5.42 4.66
N LEU A 125 25.78 -5.94 4.60
CA LEU A 125 26.21 -7.32 4.26
C LEU A 125 26.22 -7.64 2.74
N GLN A 126 27.27 -8.25 2.17
CA GLN A 126 28.41 -8.96 2.79
C GLN A 126 29.78 -8.47 2.28
N LYS A 127 30.79 -8.60 3.16
CA LYS A 127 32.22 -8.58 2.81
C LYS A 127 32.56 -9.89 2.06
N HIS A 128 33.64 -9.92 1.27
CA HIS A 128 34.73 -10.91 1.42
C HIS A 128 35.82 -10.72 0.33
N HIS A 129 37.08 -10.79 0.76
CA HIS A 129 38.31 -11.10 -0.02
C HIS A 129 38.80 -10.15 -1.13
N LYS A 130 39.93 -9.48 -0.86
CA LYS A 130 41.22 -9.97 -1.36
C LYS A 130 42.38 -9.53 -0.45
N THR A 131 43.30 -10.46 -0.17
CA THR A 131 44.47 -10.26 0.71
C THR A 131 45.75 -10.26 -0.14
N GLY A 132 46.75 -9.45 0.25
CA GLY A 132 48.11 -9.42 -0.33
C GLY A 132 48.36 -8.25 -1.30
N GLN A 133 49.55 -7.64 -1.37
CA GLN A 133 50.80 -7.86 -0.62
C GLN A 133 51.66 -6.58 -0.54
N LEU A 134 52.55 -6.56 0.47
CA LEU A 134 53.84 -5.87 0.62
C LEU A 134 54.32 -4.85 -0.45
N THR A 135 54.72 -3.65 -0.01
CA THR A 135 56.12 -3.13 0.04
C THR A 135 56.18 -1.66 0.53
N PRO A 136 57.27 -1.20 1.19
CA PRO A 136 57.46 0.21 1.58
C PRO A 136 58.61 0.94 0.84
N HIS A 137 58.48 2.28 0.71
CA HIS A 137 59.50 3.27 0.29
C HIS A 137 60.00 3.21 -1.18
N PRO A 138 60.31 4.39 -1.80
CA PRO A 138 61.57 5.11 -1.56
C PRO A 138 61.41 6.61 -1.21
N SER A 139 62.54 7.33 -1.20
CA SER A 139 62.75 8.68 -0.65
C SER A 139 62.92 9.77 -1.73
N HIS A 140 63.01 11.05 -1.29
CA HIS A 140 63.28 12.25 -2.12
C HIS A 140 62.15 12.56 -3.14
N THR A 141 61.95 13.75 -3.70
CA THR A 141 62.61 15.06 -3.62
C THR A 141 61.50 16.11 -3.82
N LEU A 142 61.64 17.38 -3.41
CA LEU A 142 62.80 18.05 -2.80
C LEU A 142 62.77 17.91 -1.27
#